data_AF-A0AAV4DX76-F1
#
_entry.id   AF-A0AAV4DX76-F1
#
_cell.length_a   1.000
_cell.length_b   1.000
_cell.length_c   1.000
_cell.angle_alpha   90.00
_cell.angle_beta   90.00
_cell.angle_gamma   90.00
#
_symmetry.space_group_name_H-M   'P 1'
#
loop_
_entity.id
_entity.type
_entity.pdbx_description
1 polymer ?
#
loop_
_entity_poly.entity_id
_entity_poly.type
_entity_poly.pdbx_seq_one_letter_code
_entity_poly.pdbx_strand_id
1 'polypeptide(L)' 'MAVELFKSLCQKKQKRPMAKDVVVPSVLIIEFSSRGLVDLIDMQSMPSGSNKKWILVYQDHLTKFCTLRALTSKRAAKVH' A
#
# COMPACT_ATOMS: atom_id res chain seq x y z
N MET A 1 -17.18 -12.87 36.52
CA MET A 1 -15.82 -13.42 36.80
C MET A 1 -14.87 -13.36 35.59
N ALA A 2 -15.31 -13.69 34.36
CA ALA A 2 -14.43 -13.70 33.17
C ALA A 2 -13.85 -12.31 32.78
N VAL A 3 -14.61 -11.22 32.97
CA VAL A 3 -14.19 -9.85 32.59
C VAL A 3 -13.02 -9.34 33.45
N GLU A 4 -13.03 -9.63 34.74
CA GLU A 4 -11.94 -9.27 35.67
C GLU A 4 -10.67 -10.08 35.36
N LEU A 5 -10.82 -11.36 35.02
CA LEU A 5 -9.71 -12.22 34.59
C LEU A 5 -9.05 -11.67 33.31
N PHE A 6 -9.85 -11.23 32.33
CA PHE A 6 -9.36 -10.64 31.08
C PHE A 6 -8.61 -9.34 31.29
N LYS A 7 -9.06 -8.47 32.21
CA LYS A 7 -8.32 -7.26 32.61
C LYS A 7 -6.97 -7.59 33.25
N SER A 8 -6.92 -8.61 34.11
CA SER A 8 -5.69 -9.00 34.81
C SER A 8 -4.62 -9.59 33.89
N LEU A 9 -5.03 -10.29 32.82
CA LEU A 9 -4.14 -10.86 31.81
C LEU A 9 -3.70 -9.84 30.75
N CYS A 10 -4.33 -8.67 30.73
CA CYS A 10 -4.00 -7.59 29.81
C CYS A 10 -2.70 -6.92 30.25
N GLN A 11 -1.56 -7.49 29.86
CA GLN A 11 -0.26 -6.85 30.00
C GLN A 11 -0.34 -5.48 29.33
N LYS A 12 -0.20 -4.41 30.14
CA LYS A 12 -0.11 -3.03 29.63
C LYS A 12 1.08 -2.98 28.67
N LYS A 13 0.80 -3.10 27.37
CA LYS A 13 1.82 -2.93 26.33
C LYS A 13 2.38 -1.53 26.50
N GLN A 14 3.55 -1.41 27.10
CA GLN A 14 4.27 -0.15 27.10
C GLN A 14 4.48 0.23 25.63
N LYS A 15 3.94 1.38 25.22
CA LYS A 15 4.25 1.95 23.91
C LYS A 15 5.75 2.14 23.89
N ARG A 16 6.46 1.35 23.08
CA ARG A 16 7.89 1.57 22.85
C ARG A 16 8.02 3.01 22.36
N PRO A 17 8.97 3.81 22.87
CA PRO A 17 9.20 5.14 22.35
C PRO A 17 9.38 5.02 20.84
N MET A 18 8.53 5.72 20.09
CA MET A 18 8.59 5.74 18.63
C MET A 18 9.99 6.23 18.27
N ALA A 19 10.76 5.41 17.55
CA ALA A 19 12.04 5.86 17.02
C ALA A 19 11.78 7.16 16.25
N LYS A 20 12.56 8.20 16.52
CA LYS A 20 12.43 9.48 15.82
C LYS A 20 12.54 9.19 14.34
N ASP A 21 11.45 9.42 13.62
CA ASP A 21 11.35 9.13 12.20
C ASP A 21 12.40 10.00 11.50
N VAL A 22 13.39 9.36 10.90
CA VAL A 22 14.42 10.08 10.13
C VAL A 22 13.75 10.48 8.84
N VAL A 23 13.31 11.73 8.76
CA VAL A 23 12.78 12.29 7.52
C VAL A 23 13.94 12.47 6.56
N VAL A 24 14.10 11.51 5.65
CA VAL A 24 15.03 11.63 4.53
C VAL A 24 14.47 12.71 3.59
N PRO A 25 15.23 13.76 3.25
CA PRO A 25 14.79 14.75 2.26
C PRO A 25 14.45 14.05 0.95
N SER A 26 13.30 14.40 0.37
CA SER A 26 12.92 13.87 -0.94
C SER A 26 13.95 14.30 -1.98
N VAL A 27 14.44 13.34 -2.77
CA VAL A 27 15.24 13.63 -3.97
C VAL A 27 14.42 14.57 -4.86
N LEU A 28 15.00 15.72 -5.23
CA LEU A 28 14.37 16.68 -6.15
C LEU A 28 14.26 16.01 -7.53
N ILE A 29 13.05 15.64 -7.89
CA ILE A 29 12.71 15.03 -9.18
C ILE A 29 11.92 16.09 -9.94
N ILE A 30 12.50 16.63 -10.99
CA ILE A 30 11.93 17.77 -11.76
C ILE A 30 11.19 17.34 -13.02
N GLU A 31 11.34 16.07 -13.42
CA GLU A 31 10.76 15.54 -14.66
C GLU A 31 9.58 14.61 -14.36
N PHE A 32 8.47 14.84 -15.07
CA PHE A 32 7.26 14.01 -14.99
C PHE A 32 7.53 12.58 -15.45
N SER A 33 6.96 11.59 -14.77
CA SER A 33 7.12 10.15 -15.05
C SER A 33 8.55 9.61 -14.94
N SER A 34 9.51 10.39 -14.42
CA SER A 34 10.88 9.91 -14.19
C SER A 34 10.98 8.96 -12.99
N ARG A 35 10.11 9.15 -11.98
CA ARG A 35 9.93 8.23 -10.85
C ARG A 35 8.48 8.20 -10.41
N GLY A 36 8.06 7.04 -9.90
CA GLY A 36 6.74 6.88 -9.32
C GLY A 36 6.67 5.65 -8.42
N LEU A 37 5.58 5.56 -7.69
CA LEU A 37 5.22 4.38 -6.92
C LEU A 37 4.29 3.52 -7.76
N VAL A 38 4.58 2.22 -7.79
CA VAL A 38 3.74 1.21 -8.44
C VAL A 38 3.09 0.38 -7.36
N ASP A 39 1.76 0.30 -7.41
CA ASP A 39 0.96 -0.54 -6.52
C ASP A 39 -0.03 -1.39 -7.31
N LEU A 40 -0.48 -2.49 -6.71
CA LEU A 40 -1.46 -3.40 -7.26
C LEU A 40 -2.56 -3.68 -6.25
N ILE A 41 -3.75 -3.15 -6.54
CA ILE A 41 -4.94 -3.30 -5.69
C ILE A 41 -5.71 -4.57 -6.10
N ASP A 42 -6.05 -5.39 -5.12
CA ASP A 42 -6.93 -6.55 -5.27
C ASP A 42 -8.39 -6.15 -5.05
N MET A 43 -9.25 -6.34 -6.06
CA MET A 43 -10.66 -6.02 -6.03
C MET A 43 -11.46 -7.17 -5.42
N GLN A 44 -11.26 -7.42 -4.13
CA GLN A 44 -11.80 -8.59 -3.42
C GLN A 44 -13.33 -8.64 -3.33
N SER A 45 -14.00 -7.50 -3.52
CA SER A 45 -15.46 -7.41 -3.56
C SER A 45 -16.07 -7.83 -4.90
N MET A 46 -15.25 -8.12 -5.92
CA MET A 46 -15.75 -8.52 -7.22
C MET A 46 -16.28 -9.96 -7.20
N PRO A 47 -17.36 -10.26 -7.94
CA PRO A 47 -17.89 -11.62 -8.04
C PRO A 47 -16.83 -12.64 -8.49
N SER A 48 -16.92 -13.85 -7.95
CA SER A 48 -16.10 -14.98 -8.39
C SER A 48 -16.32 -15.23 -9.89
N GLY A 49 -15.23 -15.22 -10.66
CA GLY A 49 -15.27 -15.33 -12.13
C GLY A 49 -15.14 -13.99 -12.88
N SER A 50 -15.07 -12.85 -12.17
CA SER A 50 -14.72 -11.58 -12.80
C SER A 50 -13.32 -11.60 -13.41
N ASN A 51 -13.24 -11.12 -14.66
CA ASN A 51 -12.02 -11.16 -15.46
C ASN A 51 -11.04 -10.04 -15.13
N LYS A 52 -11.44 -8.97 -14.43
CA LYS A 52 -10.60 -7.80 -14.08
C LYS A 52 -10.61 -7.54 -12.58
N LYS A 53 -9.89 -8.39 -11.84
CA LYS A 53 -9.83 -8.34 -10.37
C LYS A 53 -8.68 -7.50 -9.80
N TRP A 54 -7.83 -6.95 -10.66
CA TRP A 54 -6.66 -6.17 -10.22
C TRP A 54 -6.69 -4.77 -10.82
N ILE A 55 -6.24 -3.78 -10.05
CA ILE A 55 -5.98 -2.43 -10.55
C ILE A 55 -4.50 -2.13 -10.33
N LEU A 56 -3.77 -1.90 -11.42
CA LEU A 56 -2.43 -1.35 -11.38
C LEU A 56 -2.53 0.16 -11.19
N VAL A 57 -1.86 0.67 -10.17
CA VAL A 57 -1.76 2.10 -9.88
C VAL A 57 -0.32 2.51 -10.11
N TYR A 58 -0.12 3.48 -11.00
CA TYR A 58 1.12 4.23 -11.08
C TYR A 58 0.87 5.62 -10.54
N GLN A 59 1.57 5.99 -9.47
CA GLN A 59 1.54 7.34 -8.93
C GLN A 59 2.86 8.04 -9.22
N ASP A 60 2.81 9.09 -10.04
CA ASP A 60 3.96 9.94 -10.34
C ASP A 60 4.50 10.59 -9.06
N HIS A 61 5.81 10.55 -8.87
CA HIS A 61 6.41 11.02 -7.63
C HIS A 61 6.34 12.55 -7.50
N LEU A 62 6.48 13.27 -8.62
CA LEU A 62 6.53 14.73 -8.66
C LEU A 62 5.14 15.35 -8.48
N THR A 63 4.20 14.99 -9.35
CA THR A 63 2.86 15.59 -9.44
C THR A 63 1.82 14.87 -8.59
N LYS A 64 2.15 13.67 -8.09
CA LYS A 64 1.19 12.73 -7.45
C LYS A 64 0.04 12.32 -8.37
N PHE A 65 0.14 12.55 -9.68
CA PHE A 65 -0.83 12.10 -10.67
C PHE A 65 -0.89 10.57 -10.71
N CYS A 66 -2.10 10.02 -10.67
CA CYS A 66 -2.33 8.58 -10.66
C CYS A 66 -2.89 8.08 -11.99
N THR A 67 -2.21 7.11 -12.59
CA THR A 67 -2.73 6.33 -13.73
C THR A 67 -3.23 4.99 -13.23
N LEU A 68 -4.48 4.66 -13.57
CA LEU A 68 -5.14 3.41 -13.18
C LEU A 68 -5.32 2.51 -14.40
N ARG A 69 -4.93 1.24 -14.28
CA ARG A 69 -5.16 0.22 -15.32
C ARG A 69 -5.78 -1.03 -14.72
N ALA A 70 -6.95 -1.41 -15.20
CA ALA A 70 -7.57 -2.69 -14.85
C ALA A 70 -6.81 -3.85 -15.51
N LEU A 71 -6.46 -4.86 -14.72
CA LEU A 71 -5.72 -6.05 -15.14
C LEU A 71 -6.49 -7.32 -14.83
N THR A 72 -6.29 -8.33 -15.69
CA THR A 72 -6.91 -9.64 -15.53
C THR A 72 -6.08 -10.60 -14.68
N SER A 73 -4.78 -10.34 -14.55
CA SER A 73 -3.86 -11.15 -13.76
C SER A 73 -2.89 -10.28 -12.98
N LYS A 74 -2.36 -10.84 -11.89
CA LYS A 74 -1.28 -10.24 -11.07
C LYS A 74 0.11 -10.41 -11.70
N ARG A 75 0.23 -11.24 -12.74
CA ARG A 75 1.54 -11.59 -13.31
C ARG A 75 2.07 -10.41 -14.12
N ALA A 76 3.30 -10.01 -13.83
CA ALA A 76 4.04 -9.11 -14.69
C ALA A 76 4.33 -9.82 -16.02
N ALA A 77 3.95 -9.20 -17.13
CA ALA A 77 4.47 -9.59 -18.43
C ALA A 77 5.88 -9.01 -18.57
N LYS A 78 6.79 -9.79 -19.17
CA LYS A 78 8.10 -9.25 -19.54
C LYS A 78 7.88 -8.14 -20.56
N VAL A 79 8.30 -6.93 -20.21
CA VAL A 79 8.39 -5.82 -21.16
C VAL A 79 9.75 -5.97 -21.82
N HIS A 80 9.78 -6.17 -23.15
CA HIS A 80 10.98 -6.23 -23.96
C HIS A 80 11.40 -4.84 -24.41
#